data_AF-A0A4S1ZGW3-F1
#
_entry.id   AF-A0A4S1ZGW3-F1
#
_cell.length_a   1.000
_cell.length_b   1.000
_cell.length_c   1.000
_cell.angle_alpha   90.00
_cell.angle_beta   90.00
_cell.angle_gamma   90.00
#
_symmetry.space_group_name_H-M   'P 1'
#
loop_
_entity.id
_entity.type
_entity.pdbx_description
1 polymer ?
#
loop_
_entity_poly.entity_id
_entity_poly.type
_entity_poly.pdbx_seq_one_letter_code
_entity_poly.pdbx_strand_id
1 'polypeptide(L)'
;MEMKYTTNNDILLLLAKRLKDYRLAARMSQKELAEQSGVGQATISHFEQGVNLNLTLNNYISLLRVLGLERRIEEVMPELPMPPMALQKIEKLIPKRVRRNKP
;
A
#
# COMPACT_ATOMS: atom_id res chain seq x y z
N MET A 1 -20.58 -10.30 5.75
CA MET A 1 -20.91 -9.78 4.42
C MET A 1 -19.61 -9.73 3.62
N GLU A 2 -19.49 -10.52 2.55
CA GLU A 2 -18.39 -10.39 1.60
C GLU A 2 -18.45 -8.99 0.98
N MET A 3 -17.50 -8.12 1.28
CA MET A 3 -17.36 -6.86 0.56
C MET A 3 -16.78 -7.18 -0.82
N LYS A 4 -17.64 -7.34 -1.82
CA LYS A 4 -17.21 -7.39 -3.22
C LYS A 4 -16.88 -5.97 -3.69
N TYR A 5 -15.58 -5.67 -3.76
CA TYR A 5 -15.07 -4.44 -4.39
C TYR A 5 -15.08 -4.62 -5.91
N THR A 6 -16.29 -4.65 -6.47
CA THR A 6 -16.53 -5.07 -7.85
C THR A 6 -16.15 -3.97 -8.85
N THR A 7 -16.13 -2.70 -8.42
CA THR A 7 -15.80 -1.55 -9.26
C THR A 7 -14.67 -0.70 -8.68
N ASN A 8 -14.01 0.08 -9.55
CA ASN A 8 -13.02 1.07 -9.13
C ASN A 8 -13.61 2.07 -8.13
N ASN A 9 -14.88 2.44 -8.29
CA ASN A 9 -15.55 3.37 -7.40
C ASN A 9 -15.72 2.79 -5.97
N ASP A 10 -16.01 1.48 -5.85
CA ASP A 10 -16.12 0.81 -4.55
C ASP A 10 -14.77 0.83 -3.81
N ILE A 11 -13.68 0.60 -4.54
CA ILE A 11 -12.32 0.67 -4.01
C ILE A 11 -12.01 2.11 -3.55
N LEU A 12 -12.32 3.11 -4.37
CA LEU A 12 -12.07 4.51 -4.03
C LEU A 12 -12.87 4.95 -2.79
N LEU A 13 -14.14 4.56 -2.67
CA LEU A 13 -14.97 4.83 -1.48
C LEU A 13 -14.41 4.13 -0.24
N LEU A 14 -13.92 2.89 -0.37
CA LEU A 14 -13.24 2.19 0.72
C LEU A 14 -12.00 2.96 1.19
N LEU A 15 -11.16 3.40 0.24
CA LEU A 15 -9.93 4.15 0.55
C LEU A 15 -10.26 5.49 1.22
N ALA A 16 -11.26 6.22 0.73
CA ALA A 16 -11.76 7.45 1.33
C ALA A 16 -12.21 7.25 2.77
N LYS A 17 -13.05 6.23 3.01
CA LYS A 17 -13.52 5.88 4.36
C LYS A 17 -12.35 5.53 5.28
N ARG A 18 -11.43 4.66 4.84
CA ARG A 18 -10.28 4.24 5.65
C ARG A 18 -9.35 5.40 5.96
N LEU A 19 -9.08 6.28 5.00
CA LEU A 19 -8.23 7.45 5.22
C LEU A 19 -8.81 8.34 6.32
N LYS A 20 -10.13 8.58 6.30
CA LYS A 20 -10.85 9.30 7.35
C LYS A 20 -10.70 8.60 8.71
N ASP A 21 -10.91 7.28 8.77
CA ASP A 21 -10.81 6.50 10.01
C ASP A 21 -9.40 6.60 10.61
N TYR A 22 -8.36 6.48 9.78
CA TYR A 22 -6.96 6.64 10.23
C TYR A 22 -6.66 8.07 10.70
N ARG A 23 -7.14 9.09 10.00
CA ARG A 23 -7.00 10.49 10.43
C ARG A 23 -7.64 10.73 11.80
N LEU A 24 -8.85 10.22 12.01
CA LEU A 24 -9.55 10.34 13.29
C LEU A 24 -8.85 9.56 14.41
N ALA A 25 -8.34 8.37 14.12
CA ALA A 25 -7.54 7.59 15.07
C ALA A 25 -6.25 8.32 15.48
N ALA A 26 -5.64 9.04 14.53
CA ALA A 26 -4.49 9.93 14.78
C ALA A 26 -4.87 11.25 15.47
N ARG A 27 -6.15 11.48 15.82
CA ARG A 27 -6.69 12.72 16.43
C ARG A 27 -6.37 13.98 15.63
N MET A 28 -6.31 13.85 14.31
CA MET A 28 -5.94 14.94 13.42
C MET A 28 -7.19 15.52 12.75
N SER A 29 -7.31 16.85 12.68
CA SER A 29 -8.35 17.52 11.90
C SER A 29 -8.02 17.49 10.40
N GLN A 30 -9.01 17.74 9.54
CA GLN A 30 -8.77 17.86 8.09
C GLN A 30 -7.82 19.03 7.77
N LYS A 31 -7.87 20.11 8.58
CA LYS A 31 -7.00 21.27 8.43
C LYS A 31 -5.55 20.92 8.75
N GLU A 32 -5.29 20.24 9.87
CA GLU A 32 -3.93 19.80 10.23
C GLU A 32 -3.37 18.81 9.21
N LEU A 33 -4.18 17.87 8.73
CA LEU A 33 -3.76 16.95 7.67
C LEU A 33 -3.43 17.70 6.38
N ALA A 34 -4.20 18.72 6.02
CA ALA A 34 -3.94 19.57 4.86
C ALA A 34 -2.61 20.32 4.98
N GLU A 35 -2.39 20.98 6.12
CA GLU A 35 -1.17 21.76 6.40
C GLU A 35 0.09 20.87 6.35
N GLN A 36 0.03 19.66 6.90
CA GLN A 36 1.18 18.75 6.94
C GLN A 36 1.43 18.03 5.61
N SER A 37 0.38 17.72 4.84
CA SER A 37 0.50 16.98 3.58
C SER A 37 0.73 17.87 2.35
N GLY A 38 0.45 19.17 2.48
CA GLY A 38 0.40 20.09 1.34
C GLY A 38 -0.80 19.89 0.41
N VAL A 39 -1.75 19.03 0.78
CA VAL A 39 -2.99 18.80 0.03
C VAL A 39 -4.06 19.77 0.52
N GLY A 40 -4.80 20.41 -0.39
CA GLY A 40 -5.86 21.34 -0.01
C GLY A 40 -6.92 20.72 0.89
N GLN A 41 -7.33 21.42 1.96
CA GLN A 41 -8.34 20.94 2.91
C GLN A 41 -9.66 20.56 2.22
N ALA A 42 -10.10 21.34 1.24
CA ALA A 42 -11.31 21.04 0.46
C ALA A 42 -11.18 19.70 -0.30
N THR A 43 -10.00 19.39 -0.84
CA THR A 43 -9.73 18.12 -1.51
C THR A 43 -9.85 16.95 -0.55
N ILE A 44 -9.24 17.05 0.64
CA ILE A 44 -9.37 16.03 1.69
C ILE A 44 -10.83 15.84 2.10
N SER A 45 -11.54 16.95 2.32
CA SER A 45 -12.95 16.93 2.71
C SER A 45 -13.84 16.23 1.65
N HIS A 46 -13.71 16.60 0.38
CA HIS A 46 -14.48 15.97 -0.70
C HIS A 46 -14.12 14.50 -0.89
N PHE A 47 -12.85 14.14 -0.73
CA PHE A 47 -12.39 12.76 -0.80
C PHE A 47 -13.02 11.93 0.32
N GLU A 48 -12.89 12.35 1.59
CA GLU A 48 -13.46 11.64 2.75
C GLU A 48 -15.00 11.53 2.73
N GLN A 49 -15.68 12.46 2.07
CA GLN A 49 -17.14 12.44 1.90
C GLN A 49 -17.58 11.62 0.69
N GLY A 50 -16.67 11.21 -0.20
CA GLY A 50 -16.99 10.51 -1.44
C GLY A 50 -17.63 11.38 -2.53
N VAL A 51 -17.62 12.72 -2.37
CA VAL A 51 -18.19 13.67 -3.34
C VAL A 51 -17.27 13.79 -4.57
N ASN A 52 -15.96 13.81 -4.34
CA ASN A 52 -14.95 13.79 -5.40
C ASN A 52 -13.81 12.85 -5.02
N LEU A 53 -13.75 11.71 -5.70
CA LEU A 53 -12.76 10.66 -5.47
C LEU A 53 -11.53 10.77 -6.38
N ASN A 54 -11.46 11.79 -7.24
CA ASN A 54 -10.33 12.05 -8.12
C ASN A 54 -9.20 12.74 -7.35
N LEU A 55 -8.55 11.98 -6.47
CA LEU A 55 -7.32 12.37 -5.79
C LEU A 55 -6.13 11.80 -6.58
N THR A 56 -5.14 12.64 -6.88
CA THR A 56 -3.93 12.16 -7.53
C THR A 56 -3.19 11.19 -6.60
N LEU A 57 -2.51 10.20 -7.17
CA LEU A 57 -1.74 9.24 -6.38
C LEU A 57 -0.66 9.93 -5.53
N ASN A 58 -0.03 10.99 -6.06
CA ASN A 58 0.94 11.79 -5.31
C ASN A 58 0.33 12.41 -4.06
N ASN A 59 -0.85 13.02 -4.17
CA ASN A 59 -1.56 13.57 -3.01
C ASN A 59 -1.95 12.47 -2.03
N TYR A 60 -2.41 11.31 -2.53
CA TYR A 60 -2.73 10.17 -1.66
C TYR A 60 -1.50 9.70 -0.88
N ILE A 61 -0.34 9.58 -1.54
CA ILE A 61 0.94 9.22 -0.89
C ILE A 61 1.31 10.28 0.17
N SER A 62 1.18 11.57 -0.12
CA SER A 62 1.43 12.63 0.87
C SER A 62 0.56 12.48 2.12
N LEU A 63 -0.72 12.14 1.97
CA LEU A 63 -1.63 11.89 3.10
C LEU A 63 -1.20 10.65 3.89
N LEU A 64 -0.82 9.56 3.21
CA LEU A 64 -0.33 8.35 3.88
C LEU A 64 0.95 8.61 4.69
N ARG A 65 1.89 9.41 4.16
CA ARG A 65 3.13 9.76 4.87
C ARG A 65 2.88 10.54 6.15
N VAL A 66 1.93 11.48 6.13
CA VAL A 66 1.54 12.23 7.34
C VAL A 66 0.91 11.31 8.39
N LEU A 67 0.15 10.31 7.94
CA LEU A 67 -0.49 9.32 8.80
C LEU A 67 0.44 8.17 9.21
N GLY A 68 1.70 8.13 8.74
CA GLY A 68 2.67 7.06 9.02
C GLY A 68 2.32 5.71 8.38
N LEU A 69 1.61 5.72 7.25
CA LEU A 69 1.10 4.54 6.55
C LEU A 69 1.86 4.22 5.26
N GLU A 70 2.90 4.98 4.90
CA GLU A 70 3.61 4.86 3.63
C GLU A 70 4.20 3.46 3.38
N ARG A 71 4.60 2.75 4.43
CA ARG A 71 5.12 1.37 4.32
C ARG A 71 4.06 0.35 3.89
N ARG A 72 2.77 0.63 4.15
CA ARG A 72 1.67 -0.28 3.76
C ARG A 72 1.50 -0.38 2.25
N ILE A 73 2.12 0.50 1.46
CA ILE A 73 2.11 0.40 0.00
C ILE A 73 2.75 -0.91 -0.47
N GLU A 74 3.73 -1.45 0.26
CA GLU A 74 4.35 -2.74 -0.02
C GLU A 74 3.34 -3.90 0.02
N GLU A 75 2.28 -3.77 0.83
CA GLU A 75 1.21 -4.77 0.93
C GLU A 75 0.23 -4.71 -0.26
N VAL A 76 0.14 -3.56 -0.95
CA VAL A 76 -0.75 -3.38 -2.10
C VAL A 76 -0.23 -4.13 -3.32
N MET A 77 1.09 -4.17 -3.49
CA MET A 77 1.76 -4.88 -4.58
C MET A 77 3.03 -5.56 -4.03
N PRO A 78 2.88 -6.75 -3.42
CA PRO A 78 4.00 -7.47 -2.83
C PRO A 78 5.00 -7.92 -3.90
N GLU A 79 6.26 -8.14 -3.49
CA GLU A 79 7.28 -8.70 -4.38
C GLU A 79 6.81 -10.05 -4.96
N LEU A 80 7.04 -10.23 -6.27
CA LEU A 80 6.72 -11.49 -6.92
C LEU A 80 7.61 -12.60 -6.33
N PRO A 81 7.06 -13.80 -6.08
CA PRO A 81 7.88 -14.92 -5.65
C PRO A 81 8.93 -15.22 -6.72
N MET A 82 10.14 -15.59 -6.28
CA MET A 82 11.23 -15.99 -7.17
C MET A 82 10.73 -17.08 -8.14
N PRO A 83 10.88 -16.87 -9.47
CA PRO A 83 10.43 -17.85 -10.44
C PRO A 83 11.12 -19.20 -10.22
N PRO A 84 10.43 -20.35 -10.41
CA PRO A 84 11.01 -21.68 -10.21
C PRO A 84 12.34 -21.92 -10.95
N MET A 85 12.54 -21.28 -12.10
CA MET A 85 13.79 -21.37 -12.85
C MET A 85 14.98 -20.66 -12.17
N ALA A 86 14.73 -19.64 -11.34
CA ALA A 86 15.76 -18.99 -10.55
C ALA A 86 16.22 -19.90 -9.40
N LEU A 87 15.31 -20.67 -8.79
CA LEU A 87 15.63 -21.68 -7.77
C LEU A 87 16.54 -22.79 -8.33
N GLN A 88 16.26 -23.28 -9.54
CA GLN A 88 17.08 -24.33 -10.18
C GLN A 88 18.52 -23.89 -10.45
N LYS A 89 18.75 -22.60 -10.76
CA LYS A 89 20.12 -22.07 -10.93
C LYS A 89 20.87 -22.02 -9.60
N ILE A 90 20.19 -21.68 -8.50
CA ILE A 90 20.77 -21.65 -7.16
C ILE A 90 21.13 -23.07 -6.71
N GLU A 91 20.25 -24.06 -6.93
CA GLU A 91 20.55 -25.48 -6.59
C GLU A 91 21.76 -26.04 -7.34
N LYS A 92 21.98 -25.63 -8.61
CA LYS A 92 23.17 -26.03 -9.38
C LYS A 92 24.48 -25.46 -8.82
N LEU A 93 24.42 -24.36 -8.05
CA LEU A 93 25.57 -23.73 -7.42
C LEU A 93 25.87 -24.32 -6.03
N ILE A 94 24.93 -25.08 -5.44
CA ILE A 94 25.18 -25.79 -4.18
C ILE A 94 26.13 -26.97 -4.48
N PRO A 95 27.33 -27.02 -3.89
CA PRO A 95 28.28 -28.10 -4.15
C PRO A 95 27.68 -29.44 -3.74
N LYS A 96 27.46 -30.35 -4.69
CA LYS A 96 27.08 -31.72 -4.38
C LYS A 96 28.22 -32.40 -3.65
N ARG A 97 27.93 -33.01 -2.50
CA ARG A 97 28.91 -33.74 -1.68
C ARG A 97 29.59 -34.82 -2.54
N VAL A 98 30.89 -34.64 -2.81
CA VAL A 98 31.69 -35.63 -3.52
C VAL A 98 32.02 -36.77 -2.54
N ARG A 99 31.58 -37.99 -2.85
CA ARG A 99 31.96 -39.17 -2.09
C ARG A 99 33.39 -39.54 -2.48
N ARG A 100 34.37 -39.32 -1.58
CA ARG A 100 35.71 -39.87 -1.75
C ARG A 100 35.65 -41.35 -1.36
N ASN A 101 35.87 -42.24 -2.32
CA ASN A 101 36.19 -43.62 -2.00
C ASN A 101 37.60 -43.63 -1.39
N LYS A 102 37.72 -44.28 -0.22
CA LYS A 102 39.00 -44.45 0.46
C LYS A 102 39.84 -45.47 -0.32
N PRO A 103 41.16 -45.28 -0.47
CA PRO A 103 42.04 -46.17 -1.23
C PRO A 103 42.04 -47.60 -0.67
#